data_AF-A0A663LX75-F1
#
_entry.id   AF-A0A663LX75-F1
#
_cell.length_a   1.000
_cell.length_b   1.000
_cell.length_c   1.000
_cell.angle_alpha   90.00
_cell.angle_beta   90.00
_cell.angle_gamma   90.00
#
_symmetry.space_group_name_H-M   'P 1'
#
loop_
_entity.id
_entity.type
_entity.pdbx_description
1 polymer ?
#
loop_
_entity_poly.entity_id
_entity_poly.type
_entity_poly.pdbx_seq_one_letter_code
_entity_poly.pdbx_strand_id
1 'polypeptide(L)'
;SAPANGANGQLSRRNIKLMFGWSVFSFLLLSLLLSIYVTHVLNVAYGVQNAFLNDFIYKTISILDLPETDIISYFPECFEFIEKAKIQDGVVLVHCNAGVSRAAAVVIGFLMNSERLSFARAFSLVKNARPVACPNPGFMEQLHKYQEQNIKANGSINDHD
;
A
#
# COMPACT_ATOMS: atom_id res chain seq x y z
N SER A 1 -26.01 -24.39 -11.13
CA SER A 1 -25.24 -23.38 -11.87
C SER A 1 -25.29 -22.07 -11.10
N ALA A 2 -24.21 -21.74 -10.39
CA ALA A 2 -24.07 -20.48 -9.65
C ALA A 2 -23.11 -19.54 -10.42
N PRO A 3 -23.30 -18.21 -10.38
CA PRO A 3 -22.54 -17.29 -11.20
C PRO A 3 -21.14 -17.07 -10.63
N ALA A 4 -20.17 -16.98 -11.54
CA ALA A 4 -18.79 -16.61 -11.24
C ALA A 4 -18.73 -15.11 -10.87
N ASN A 5 -18.54 -14.80 -9.58
CA ASN A 5 -18.16 -13.47 -9.14
C ASN A 5 -16.66 -13.46 -8.85
N GLY A 6 -15.93 -12.69 -9.66
CA GLY A 6 -14.48 -12.56 -9.61
C GLY A 6 -14.00 -12.07 -8.25
N ALA A 7 -13.31 -12.96 -7.54
CA ALA A 7 -12.52 -12.62 -6.37
C ALA A 7 -11.34 -11.74 -6.81
N ASN A 8 -11.43 -10.43 -6.55
CA ASN A 8 -10.29 -9.51 -6.72
C ASN A 8 -9.22 -9.83 -5.66
N GLY A 9 -7.99 -10.04 -6.14
CA GLY A 9 -6.86 -10.62 -5.40
C GLY A 9 -6.56 -9.96 -4.06
N GLN A 10 -6.66 -10.75 -2.98
CA GLN A 10 -6.05 -10.43 -1.70
C GLN A 10 -4.56 -10.78 -1.77
N LEU A 11 -3.68 -9.80 -1.54
CA LEU A 11 -2.38 -10.14 -0.96
C LEU A 11 -2.62 -10.39 0.53
N SER A 12 -2.59 -11.65 0.94
CA SER A 12 -2.54 -12.05 2.34
C SER A 12 -1.10 -12.44 2.66
N ARG A 13 -0.51 -11.81 3.68
CA ARG A 13 -0.08 -12.51 4.91
C ARG A 13 -0.31 -11.62 6.14
N ARG A 14 -1.56 -11.69 6.62
CA ARG A 14 -2.17 -11.18 7.87
C ARG A 14 -2.54 -9.68 7.99
N ASN A 15 -1.66 -8.68 7.81
CA ASN A 15 -1.92 -7.34 8.38
C ASN A 15 -1.96 -6.13 7.40
N ILE A 16 -1.75 -6.30 6.09
CA ILE A 16 -1.85 -5.20 5.10
C ILE A 16 -2.84 -5.59 4.00
N LYS A 17 -3.77 -4.70 3.71
CA LYS A 17 -4.72 -4.81 2.60
C LYS A 17 -4.56 -3.62 1.67
N LEU A 18 -4.38 -3.91 0.38
CA LEU A 18 -4.47 -2.92 -0.68
C LEU A 18 -5.92 -2.89 -1.16
N MET A 19 -6.60 -1.76 -1.03
CA MET A 19 -7.95 -1.57 -1.56
C MET A 19 -7.99 -0.35 -2.47
N PHE A 20 -8.78 -0.46 -3.53
CA PHE A 20 -8.71 0.43 -4.69
C PHE A 20 -9.77 1.52 -4.62
N GLY A 21 -9.56 2.55 -5.44
CA GLY A 21 -10.43 3.72 -5.47
C GLY A 21 -11.91 3.36 -5.48
N TRP A 22 -12.69 4.27 -4.89
CA TRP A 22 -13.93 4.85 -5.40
C TRP A 22 -14.32 5.97 -4.43
N SER A 23 -15.15 6.89 -4.91
CA SER A 23 -15.78 7.95 -4.13
C SER A 23 -16.07 7.47 -2.71
N VAL A 24 -15.49 8.14 -1.71
CA VAL A 24 -15.47 7.79 -0.28
C VAL A 24 -16.86 7.84 0.40
N PHE A 25 -17.95 7.66 -0.34
CA PHE A 25 -19.32 7.93 0.12
C PHE A 25 -20.31 6.80 -0.19
N SER A 26 -19.97 5.54 0.07
CA SER A 26 -20.96 4.45 -0.01
C SER A 26 -20.93 3.53 1.21
N PHE A 27 -22.10 3.27 1.80
CA PHE A 27 -22.29 2.30 2.88
C PHE A 27 -21.77 0.89 2.54
N LEU A 28 -21.75 0.53 1.24
CA LEU A 28 -21.19 -0.73 0.76
C LEU A 28 -19.66 -0.79 0.98
N LEU A 29 -18.98 0.36 0.88
CA LEU A 29 -17.55 0.47 1.12
C LEU A 29 -17.22 0.22 2.60
N LEU A 30 -17.97 0.84 3.51
CA LEU A 30 -17.81 0.60 4.95
C LEU A 30 -18.06 -0.87 5.31
N SER A 31 -19.15 -1.45 4.80
CA SER A 31 -19.49 -2.86 5.04
C SER A 31 -18.40 -3.80 4.54
N LEU A 32 -17.84 -3.52 3.35
CA LEU A 32 -16.71 -4.28 2.81
C LEU A 32 -15.47 -4.15 3.69
N LEU A 33 -15.08 -2.93 4.07
CA LEU A 33 -13.91 -2.65 4.91
C LEU A 33 -13.97 -3.39 6.25
N LEU A 34 -15.13 -3.36 6.90
CA LEU A 34 -15.37 -4.09 8.14
C LEU A 34 -15.36 -5.61 7.92
N SER A 35 -15.93 -6.10 6.81
CA SER A 35 -15.92 -7.55 6.48
C SER A 35 -14.50 -8.09 6.22
N ILE A 36 -13.57 -7.21 5.84
CA ILE A 36 -12.15 -7.51 5.69
C ILE A 36 -11.32 -7.04 6.88
N TYR A 37 -11.96 -6.72 8.03
CA TYR A 37 -11.30 -6.40 9.30
C TYR A 37 -10.31 -5.23 9.23
N VAL A 38 -10.51 -4.28 8.30
CA VAL A 38 -9.69 -3.06 8.29
C VAL A 38 -9.92 -2.29 9.59
N THR A 39 -8.83 -1.84 10.20
CA THR A 39 -8.83 -1.06 11.46
C THR A 39 -8.12 0.27 11.28
N HIS A 40 -7.17 0.33 10.35
CA HIS A 40 -6.32 1.48 10.09
C HIS A 40 -6.38 1.84 8.61
N VAL A 41 -6.36 3.13 8.29
CA VAL A 41 -6.36 3.63 6.91
C VAL A 41 -5.25 4.66 6.73
N LEU A 42 -4.30 4.34 5.86
CA LEU A 42 -3.26 5.23 5.37
C LEU A 42 -3.70 5.83 4.04
N ASN A 43 -4.11 7.10 4.08
CA ASN A 43 -4.49 7.89 2.93
C ASN A 43 -3.26 8.64 2.39
N VAL A 44 -2.72 8.21 1.24
CA VAL A 44 -1.60 8.87 0.56
C VAL A 44 -2.03 9.71 -0.64
N ALA A 45 -3.31 10.08 -0.73
CA ALA A 45 -3.84 10.92 -1.79
C ALA A 45 -3.74 12.41 -1.47
N TYR A 46 -3.36 13.19 -2.49
CA TYR A 46 -3.56 14.62 -2.49
C TYR A 46 -5.05 14.96 -2.70
N GLY A 47 -5.60 15.83 -1.85
CA GLY A 47 -6.95 16.41 -2.00
C GLY A 47 -8.12 15.46 -1.71
N VAL A 48 -7.89 14.30 -1.10
CA VAL A 48 -8.96 13.34 -0.73
C VAL A 48 -9.17 13.35 0.77
N GLN A 49 -10.40 13.64 1.20
CA GLN A 49 -10.80 13.58 2.60
C GLN A 49 -11.09 12.14 3.04
N ASN A 50 -10.87 11.87 4.32
CA ASN A 50 -11.20 10.60 4.94
C ASN A 50 -12.72 10.53 5.18
N ALA A 51 -13.32 9.38 4.93
CA ALA A 51 -14.69 9.07 5.34
C ALA A 51 -14.69 8.18 6.59
N PHE A 52 -15.85 7.93 7.20
CA PHE A 52 -15.97 6.96 8.31
C PHE A 52 -14.98 7.20 9.47
N LEU A 53 -14.80 8.48 9.86
CA LEU A 53 -13.78 8.91 10.82
C LEU A 53 -13.88 8.27 12.20
N ASN A 54 -15.06 7.73 12.55
CA ASN A 54 -15.31 7.06 13.82
C ASN A 54 -15.05 5.55 13.77
N ASP A 55 -14.90 4.98 12.57
CA ASP A 55 -14.82 3.53 12.36
C ASP A 55 -13.37 3.04 12.20
N PHE A 56 -12.44 3.93 11.81
CA PHE A 56 -11.05 3.58 11.55
C PHE A 56 -10.06 4.60 12.11
N ILE A 57 -8.85 4.13 12.38
CA ILE A 57 -7.72 4.98 12.74
C ILE A 57 -7.06 5.48 11.45
N TYR A 58 -7.03 6.79 11.25
CA TYR A 58 -6.52 7.40 10.02
C TYR A 58 -5.12 7.99 10.19
N LYS A 59 -4.35 7.90 9.11
CA LYS A 59 -3.23 8.80 8.84
C LYS A 59 -3.30 9.29 7.40
N THR A 60 -3.19 10.60 7.21
CA THR A 60 -3.20 11.22 5.89
C THR A 60 -1.85 11.86 5.60
N ILE A 61 -1.23 11.47 4.50
CA ILE A 61 0.04 12.01 4.00
C ILE A 61 -0.20 12.45 2.56
N SER A 62 -0.20 13.76 2.33
CA SER A 62 -0.61 14.31 1.03
C SER A 62 0.51 14.22 0.00
N ILE A 63 0.50 13.16 -0.83
CA ILE A 63 1.52 12.93 -1.87
C ILE A 63 0.94 13.23 -3.26
N LEU A 64 1.67 14.04 -4.04
CA LEU A 64 1.38 14.31 -5.45
C LEU A 64 1.78 13.11 -6.31
N ASP A 65 1.01 12.82 -7.38
CA ASP A 65 1.28 11.71 -8.29
C ASP A 65 2.14 12.14 -9.48
N LEU A 66 3.26 12.78 -9.20
CA LEU A 66 4.17 13.32 -10.21
C LEU A 66 5.51 12.59 -10.15
N PRO A 67 6.15 12.28 -11.30
CA PRO A 67 7.46 11.63 -11.34
C PRO A 67 8.54 12.36 -10.51
N GLU A 68 8.44 13.68 -10.38
CA GLU A 68 9.38 14.53 -9.66
C GLU A 68 9.14 14.55 -8.14
N THR A 69 8.02 14.01 -7.67
CA THR A 69 7.73 13.94 -6.23
C THR A 69 8.67 12.93 -5.58
N ASP A 70 9.42 13.35 -4.56
CA ASP A 70 10.27 12.44 -3.77
C ASP A 70 9.40 11.57 -2.85
N ILE A 71 8.98 10.41 -3.34
CA ILE A 71 8.11 9.50 -2.58
C ILE A 71 8.88 8.80 -1.45
N ILE A 72 10.20 8.63 -1.59
CA ILE A 72 11.04 7.95 -0.61
C ILE A 72 11.10 8.75 0.69
N SER A 73 11.08 10.08 0.62
CA SER A 73 11.03 10.95 1.81
C SER A 73 9.83 10.68 2.74
N TYR A 74 8.72 10.15 2.20
CA TYR A 74 7.51 9.84 2.98
C TYR A 74 7.51 8.42 3.56
N PHE A 75 8.45 7.57 3.16
CA PHE A 75 8.49 6.16 3.58
C PHE A 75 8.62 5.99 5.10
N PRO A 76 9.51 6.69 5.83
CA PRO A 76 9.62 6.52 7.27
C PRO A 76 8.29 6.73 7.99
N GLU A 77 7.56 7.78 7.62
CA GLU A 77 6.27 8.12 8.22
C GLU A 77 5.15 7.13 7.84
N CYS A 78 5.13 6.68 6.57
CA CYS A 78 4.20 5.66 6.12
C CYS A 78 4.43 4.32 6.83
N PHE A 79 5.69 3.90 6.92
CA PHE A 79 6.07 2.61 7.47
C PHE A 79 5.83 2.57 8.98
N GLU A 80 6.11 3.67 9.69
CA GLU A 80 5.81 3.78 11.12
C GLU A 80 4.32 3.55 11.40
N PHE A 81 3.42 4.11 10.59
CA PHE A 81 1.98 3.89 10.74
C PHE A 81 1.60 2.43 10.49
N ILE A 82 2.15 1.83 9.43
CA ILE A 82 1.87 0.44 9.07
C ILE A 82 2.37 -0.52 10.17
N GLU A 83 3.59 -0.32 10.67
CA GLU A 83 4.15 -1.17 11.73
C GLU A 83 3.41 -1.00 13.06
N LYS A 84 3.02 0.23 13.43
CA LYS A 84 2.21 0.46 14.66
C LYS A 84 0.90 -0.30 14.61
N ALA A 85 0.19 -0.26 13.47
CA ALA A 85 -1.05 -1.01 13.30
C ALA A 85 -0.80 -2.52 13.36
N LYS A 86 0.29 -2.99 12.76
CA LYS A 86 0.68 -4.41 12.77
C LYS A 86 1.00 -4.92 14.18
N ILE A 87 1.63 -4.10 15.04
CA ILE A 87 1.89 -4.40 16.46
C ILE A 87 0.58 -4.53 17.26
N GLN A 88 -0.48 -3.83 16.85
CA GLN A 88 -1.80 -3.89 17.45
C GLN A 88 -2.69 -5.00 16.86
N ASP A 89 -2.09 -5.94 16.12
CA ASP A 89 -2.81 -6.97 15.33
C ASP A 89 -3.88 -6.38 14.40
N GLY A 90 -3.68 -5.13 13.98
CA GLY A 90 -4.57 -4.40 13.08
C GLY A 90 -4.30 -4.71 11.61
N VAL A 91 -5.33 -4.51 10.79
CA VAL A 91 -5.24 -4.54 9.33
C VAL A 91 -5.23 -3.12 8.77
N VAL A 92 -4.21 -2.80 7.98
CA VAL A 92 -4.03 -1.48 7.35
C VAL A 92 -4.53 -1.49 5.91
N LEU A 93 -5.37 -0.52 5.58
CA LEU A 93 -5.66 -0.13 4.21
C LEU A 93 -4.73 1.01 3.77
N VAL A 94 -3.95 0.81 2.71
CA VAL A 94 -3.23 1.90 2.02
C VAL A 94 -3.96 2.28 0.74
N HIS A 95 -4.37 3.56 0.59
CA HIS A 95 -5.04 4.04 -0.61
C HIS A 95 -4.52 5.39 -1.10
N CYS A 96 -4.75 5.68 -2.39
CA CYS A 96 -4.56 7.00 -2.99
C CYS A 96 -5.85 7.41 -3.75
N ASN A 97 -5.76 8.15 -4.86
CA ASN A 97 -6.95 8.47 -5.68
C ASN A 97 -7.43 7.23 -6.47
N ALA A 98 -6.56 6.64 -7.29
CA ALA A 98 -6.91 5.52 -8.16
C ALA A 98 -6.45 4.14 -7.64
N GLY A 99 -5.58 4.12 -6.63
CA GLY A 99 -4.93 2.89 -6.17
C GLY A 99 -3.98 2.27 -7.21
N VAL A 100 -3.40 3.09 -8.09
CA VAL A 100 -2.52 2.67 -9.19
C VAL A 100 -1.06 2.97 -8.90
N SER A 101 -0.74 4.22 -8.53
CA SER A 101 0.65 4.71 -8.44
C SER A 101 1.14 4.88 -6.99
N ARG A 102 0.78 5.97 -6.30
CA ARG A 102 1.28 6.29 -4.93
C ARG A 102 1.12 5.16 -3.92
N ALA A 103 -0.10 4.65 -3.74
CA ALA A 103 -0.36 3.58 -2.78
C ALA A 103 0.42 2.30 -3.11
N ALA A 104 0.55 1.97 -4.41
CA ALA A 104 1.34 0.82 -4.84
C ALA A 104 2.83 1.04 -4.51
N ALA A 105 3.37 2.22 -4.81
CA ALA A 105 4.76 2.57 -4.52
C ALA A 105 5.08 2.50 -3.01
N VAL A 106 4.19 3.01 -2.15
CA VAL A 106 4.35 2.93 -0.69
C VAL A 106 4.36 1.48 -0.21
N VAL A 107 3.44 0.63 -0.70
CA VAL A 107 3.41 -0.78 -0.29
C VAL A 107 4.61 -1.57 -0.84
N ILE A 108 5.05 -1.30 -2.06
CA ILE A 108 6.29 -1.90 -2.60
C ILE A 108 7.47 -1.52 -1.72
N GLY A 109 7.64 -0.23 -1.42
CA GLY A 109 8.71 0.26 -0.55
C GLY A 109 8.66 -0.37 0.84
N PHE A 110 7.46 -0.51 1.41
CA PHE A 110 7.26 -1.14 2.71
C PHE A 110 7.69 -2.61 2.71
N LEU A 111 7.30 -3.39 1.69
CA LEU A 111 7.69 -4.79 1.53
C LEU A 111 9.20 -4.95 1.37
N MET A 112 9.83 -4.07 0.57
CA MET A 112 11.28 -4.06 0.42
C MET A 112 11.99 -3.77 1.76
N ASN A 113 11.47 -2.84 2.55
CA ASN A 113 12.07 -2.46 3.83
C ASN A 113 11.86 -3.51 4.93
N SER A 114 10.62 -3.94 5.12
CA SER A 114 10.20 -4.78 6.25
C SER A 114 10.50 -6.28 6.03
N GLU A 115 10.33 -6.77 4.80
CA GLU A 115 10.52 -8.19 4.46
C GLU A 115 11.85 -8.45 3.73
N ARG A 116 12.64 -7.39 3.49
CA ARG A 116 13.93 -7.45 2.76
C ARG A 116 13.79 -8.04 1.36
N LEU A 117 12.65 -7.81 0.71
CA LEU A 117 12.39 -8.28 -0.64
C LEU A 117 13.10 -7.41 -1.68
N SER A 118 13.54 -8.01 -2.79
CA SER A 118 13.91 -7.23 -3.97
C SER A 118 12.69 -6.44 -4.47
N PHE A 119 12.95 -5.31 -5.11
CA PHE A 119 11.99 -4.53 -5.87
C PHE A 119 11.20 -5.42 -6.82
N ALA A 120 11.87 -6.31 -7.57
CA ALA A 120 11.22 -7.21 -8.49
C ALA A 120 10.18 -8.09 -7.78
N ARG A 121 10.55 -8.70 -6.65
CA ARG A 121 9.65 -9.55 -5.87
C ARG A 121 8.51 -8.76 -5.23
N ALA A 122 8.82 -7.64 -4.57
CA ALA A 122 7.82 -6.77 -3.94
C ALA A 122 6.82 -6.23 -4.98
N PHE A 123 7.31 -5.78 -6.13
CA PHE A 123 6.50 -5.33 -7.26
C PHE A 123 5.61 -6.47 -7.78
N SER A 124 6.15 -7.67 -8.00
CA SER A 124 5.37 -8.83 -8.45
C SER A 124 4.28 -9.21 -7.45
N LEU A 125 4.55 -9.21 -6.15
CA LEU A 125 3.53 -9.47 -5.13
C LEU A 125 2.39 -8.45 -5.22
N VAL A 126 2.72 -7.16 -5.28
CA VAL A 126 1.72 -6.09 -5.41
C VAL A 126 0.96 -6.19 -6.74
N LYS A 127 1.63 -6.51 -7.85
CA LYS A 127 1.02 -6.67 -9.17
C LYS A 127 0.10 -7.89 -9.25
N ASN A 128 0.45 -9.00 -8.57
CA ASN A 128 -0.38 -10.19 -8.50
C ASN A 128 -1.64 -9.96 -7.67
N ALA A 129 -1.53 -9.22 -6.56
CA ALA A 129 -2.69 -8.77 -5.80
C ALA A 129 -3.53 -7.77 -6.59
N ARG A 130 -2.87 -6.90 -7.34
CA ARG A 130 -3.50 -5.85 -8.13
C ARG A 130 -2.89 -5.71 -9.51
N PRO A 131 -3.51 -6.30 -10.54
CA PRO A 131 -3.01 -6.23 -11.91
C PRO A 131 -2.85 -4.81 -12.48
N VAL A 132 -3.63 -3.83 -12.01
CA VAL A 132 -3.51 -2.42 -12.45
C VAL A 132 -2.45 -1.62 -11.70
N ALA A 133 -1.81 -2.17 -10.66
CA ALA A 133 -0.77 -1.46 -9.93
C ALA A 133 0.37 -1.09 -10.89
N CYS A 134 0.70 0.19 -10.92
CA CYS A 134 1.70 0.77 -11.81
C CYS A 134 2.12 2.13 -11.22
N PRO A 135 3.12 2.15 -10.31
CA PRO A 135 3.81 3.38 -9.95
C PRO A 135 4.20 4.17 -11.19
N ASN A 136 4.11 5.49 -11.11
CA ASN A 136 4.60 6.34 -12.20
C ASN A 136 6.11 6.10 -12.43
N PRO A 137 6.65 6.45 -13.62
CA PRO A 137 8.05 6.18 -13.95
C PRO A 137 9.07 6.73 -12.95
N GLY A 138 8.82 7.93 -12.38
CA GLY A 138 9.71 8.53 -11.39
C GLY A 138 9.72 7.74 -10.07
N PHE A 139 8.56 7.24 -9.63
CA PHE A 139 8.49 6.38 -8.44
C PHE A 139 9.15 5.02 -8.69
N MET A 140 9.03 4.46 -9.89
CA MET A 140 9.75 3.23 -10.25
C MET A 140 11.26 3.42 -10.14
N GLU A 141 11.80 4.51 -10.70
CA GLU A 141 13.23 4.83 -10.61
C GLU A 141 13.68 5.04 -9.15
N GLN A 142 12.89 5.78 -8.37
CA GLN A 142 13.16 6.00 -6.95
C GLN A 142 13.15 4.69 -6.15
N LEU A 143 12.23 3.76 -6.42
CA LEU A 143 12.18 2.45 -5.78
C LEU A 143 13.40 1.58 -6.13
N HIS A 144 13.86 1.61 -7.38
CA HIS A 144 15.11 0.95 -7.76
C HIS A 144 16.32 1.50 -6.99
N LYS A 145 16.45 2.83 -6.92
CA LYS A 145 17.50 3.50 -6.13
C LYS A 145 17.41 3.17 -4.64
N TYR A 146 16.19 3.10 -4.10
CA TYR A 146 15.93 2.75 -2.71
C TYR A 146 16.40 1.32 -2.38
N GLN A 147 16.29 0.36 -3.31
CA GLN A 147 16.84 -0.98 -3.14
C GLN A 147 18.36 -0.94 -2.93
N GLU A 148 19.09 -0.22 -3.78
CA GLU A 148 20.55 -0.14 -3.70
C GLU A 148 21.04 0.42 -2.37
N GLN A 149 20.33 1.42 -1.84
CA GLN A 149 20.59 1.99 -0.52
C GLN A 149 20.29 1.00 0.60
N ASN A 150 19.18 0.26 0.49
CA ASN A 150 18.81 -0.75 1.49
C ASN A 150 19.79 -1.92 1.57
N ILE A 151 20.30 -2.41 0.43
CA ILE A 151 21.34 -3.45 0.39
C ILE A 151 22.58 -2.98 1.14
N LYS A 152 23.04 -1.75 0.86
CA LYS A 152 24.23 -1.17 1.50
C LYS A 152 24.07 -1.01 3.02
N ALA A 153 22.87 -0.68 3.48
CA ALA A 153 22.58 -0.45 4.90
C ALA A 153 22.34 -1.74 5.70
N ASN A 154 21.74 -2.76 5.08
CA ASN A 154 21.14 -3.90 5.80
C ASN A 154 21.64 -5.30 5.35
N GLY A 155 22.52 -5.40 4.36
CA GLY A 155 23.07 -6.67 3.87
C GLY A 155 22.25 -7.33 2.75
N SER A 156 22.23 -8.67 2.72
CA SER A 156 21.66 -9.51 1.65
C SER A 156 20.13 -9.38 1.52
N ILE A 157 19.61 -9.50 0.30
CA ILE A 157 18.17 -9.54 -0.01
C ILE A 157 17.63 -10.96 0.16
N ASN A 158 16.39 -11.08 0.65
CA ASN A 158 15.66 -12.35 0.72
C ASN A 158 14.98 -12.65 -0.64
N ASP A 159 15.71 -13.26 -1.56
CA ASP A 159 15.20 -13.68 -2.88
C ASP A 159 14.90 -15.19 -2.98
N HIS A 160 14.81 -15.91 -1.85
CA HIS A 160 14.45 -17.33 -1.86
C HIS A 160 12.93 -17.53 -1.98
N ASP A 161 12.52 -18.37 -2.94
CA ASP A 161 11.14 -18.86 -3.14
C ASP A 161 10.75 -19.95 -2.13
#